data_AF-A0AAD4BNP8-F1
#
_entry.id   AF-A0AAD4BNP8-F1
#
_cell.length_a   1.000
_cell.length_b   1.000
_cell.length_c   1.000
_cell.angle_alpha   90.00
_cell.angle_beta   90.00
_cell.angle_gamma   90.00
#
_symmetry.space_group_name_H-M   'P 1'
#
loop_
_entity.id
_entity.type
_entity.pdbx_description
1 polymer ?
#
loop_
_entity_poly.entity_id
_entity_poly.type
_entity_poly.pdbx_seq_one_letter_code
_entity_poly.pdbx_strand_id
1 'polypeptide(L)'
;RPQVTGVPQTLSYGGPYFDLTVSSTSYAGTSANDAAANTTIVLVRGGFTTHAMNMSQRYLQLNNTYTVNNDGSYVLHVSQVPPNPNLLTPAPALLFVVVNGIPSNGTMVIVGTGNVETQPTATAAVL
;
A
#
# COMPACT_ATOMS: atom_id res chain seq x y z
N ARG A 1 -14.04 1.67 9.93
CA ARG A 1 -12.96 1.83 8.91
C ARG A 1 -11.88 0.83 9.24
N PRO A 2 -11.21 0.21 8.26
CA PRO A 2 -10.18 -0.78 8.51
C PRO A 2 -9.08 -0.29 9.45
N GLN A 3 -8.75 -1.11 10.44
CA GLN A 3 -7.63 -0.94 11.36
C GLN A 3 -6.50 -1.86 10.92
N VAL A 4 -5.36 -1.28 10.57
CA VAL A 4 -4.24 -1.99 9.96
C VAL A 4 -2.96 -1.72 10.74
N THR A 5 -2.18 -2.77 10.94
CA THR A 5 -0.85 -2.70 11.56
C THR A 5 0.21 -3.30 10.62
N GLY A 6 1.48 -2.98 10.88
CA GLY A 6 2.61 -3.47 10.06
C GLY A 6 3.02 -2.57 8.90
N VAL A 7 2.39 -1.39 8.74
CA VAL A 7 2.76 -0.45 7.67
C VAL A 7 4.20 0.02 7.84
N PRO A 8 5.11 -0.21 6.87
CA PRO A 8 6.49 0.22 6.98
C PRO A 8 6.60 1.74 6.82
N GLN A 9 7.66 2.33 7.39
CA GLN A 9 7.93 3.77 7.22
C GLN A 9 8.45 4.12 5.83
N THR A 10 9.12 3.16 5.18
CA THR A 10 9.72 3.33 3.85
C THR A 10 9.33 2.17 2.94
N LEU A 11 9.25 2.44 1.65
CA LEU A 11 9.00 1.46 0.60
C LEU A 11 10.10 1.53 -0.45
N SER A 12 10.68 0.39 -0.80
CA SER A 12 11.70 0.30 -1.84
C SER A 12 11.10 0.13 -3.24
N TYR A 13 11.94 0.25 -4.28
CA TYR A 13 11.59 -0.10 -5.65
C TYR A 13 11.96 -1.56 -5.93
N GLY A 14 10.97 -2.44 -5.83
CA GLY A 14 11.13 -3.88 -5.79
C GLY A 14 11.76 -4.36 -4.47
N GLY A 15 12.15 -5.63 -4.41
CA GLY A 15 12.64 -6.27 -3.19
C GLY A 15 11.58 -7.11 -2.46
N PRO A 16 11.88 -7.54 -1.23
CA PRO A 16 11.01 -8.44 -0.47
C PRO A 16 9.67 -7.80 -0.14
N TYR A 17 8.61 -8.61 -0.13
CA TYR A 17 7.29 -8.17 0.31
C TYR A 17 7.30 -7.81 1.80
N PHE A 18 6.26 -7.10 2.23
CA PHE A 18 6.01 -6.79 3.64
C PHE A 18 4.59 -7.19 4.02
N ASP A 19 4.41 -7.48 5.31
CA ASP A 19 3.13 -7.97 5.81
C ASP A 19 2.33 -6.85 6.49
N LEU A 20 1.05 -6.78 6.17
CA LEU A 20 0.07 -5.94 6.87
C LEU A 20 -0.96 -6.84 7.55
N THR A 21 -1.29 -6.56 8.80
CA THR A 21 -2.37 -7.28 9.51
C THR A 21 -3.62 -6.43 9.56
N VAL A 22 -4.75 -7.01 9.15
CA VAL A 22 -6.08 -6.41 9.23
C VAL A 22 -6.89 -7.12 10.32
N SER A 23 -7.42 -6.36 11.28
CA SER A 23 -8.22 -6.94 12.39
C SER A 23 -9.58 -7.44 11.90
N SER A 24 -10.15 -8.46 12.56
CA SER A 24 -11.51 -8.94 12.25
C SER A 24 -12.61 -7.88 12.45
N THR A 25 -12.34 -6.85 13.24
CA THR A 25 -13.24 -5.69 13.45
C THR A 25 -13.18 -4.66 12.32
N SER A 26 -12.31 -4.85 11.32
CA SER A 26 -12.08 -3.91 10.22
C SER A 26 -13.15 -3.98 9.12
N TYR A 27 -13.96 -5.03 9.12
CA TYR A 27 -15.02 -5.28 8.15
C TYR A 27 -16.23 -5.90 8.86
N ALA A 28 -17.40 -5.83 8.23
CA ALA A 28 -18.64 -6.39 8.76
C ALA A 28 -19.54 -6.88 7.62
N GLY A 29 -20.40 -7.85 7.91
CA GLY A 29 -21.40 -8.35 6.96
C GLY A 29 -20.83 -9.21 5.82
N THR A 30 -19.61 -9.73 5.96
CA THR A 30 -18.93 -10.59 4.97
C THR A 30 -18.00 -11.59 5.65
N SER A 31 -17.62 -12.66 4.95
CA SER A 31 -16.59 -13.58 5.46
C SER A 31 -15.20 -12.94 5.43
N ALA A 32 -14.28 -13.44 6.25
CA ALA A 32 -12.88 -12.98 6.26
C ALA A 32 -12.18 -13.22 4.92
N ASN A 33 -12.46 -14.35 4.26
CA ASN A 33 -11.94 -14.66 2.93
C ASN A 33 -12.43 -13.65 1.88
N ASP A 34 -13.74 -13.34 1.88
CA ASP A 34 -14.30 -12.38 0.93
C ASP A 34 -13.78 -10.96 1.20
N ALA A 35 -13.62 -10.58 2.47
CA ALA A 35 -13.01 -9.31 2.85
C ALA A 35 -11.56 -9.20 2.38
N ALA A 36 -10.76 -10.25 2.62
CA ALA A 36 -9.36 -10.30 2.21
C ALA A 36 -9.22 -10.27 0.67
N ALA A 37 -10.02 -11.06 -0.05
CA ALA A 37 -10.05 -11.09 -1.52
C ALA A 37 -10.43 -9.74 -2.15
N ASN A 38 -11.24 -8.95 -1.46
CA ASN A 38 -11.67 -7.61 -1.89
C ASN A 38 -10.88 -6.49 -1.18
N THR A 39 -9.67 -6.81 -0.69
CA THR A 39 -8.76 -5.81 -0.11
C THR A 39 -7.75 -5.34 -1.14
N THR A 40 -7.57 -4.02 -1.26
CA THR A 40 -6.50 -3.42 -2.08
C THR A 40 -5.60 -2.53 -1.24
N ILE A 41 -4.31 -2.51 -1.58
CA ILE A 41 -3.31 -1.64 -0.97
C ILE A 41 -2.89 -0.61 -2.00
N VAL A 42 -3.05 0.66 -1.65
CA VAL A 42 -2.91 1.75 -2.61
C VAL A 42 -2.04 2.86 -2.03
N LEU A 43 -1.17 3.40 -2.86
CA LEU A 43 -0.38 4.58 -2.60
C LEU A 43 -1.02 5.76 -3.32
N VAL A 44 -1.30 6.81 -2.56
CA VAL A 44 -1.81 8.08 -3.07
C VAL A 44 -0.77 9.16 -2.79
N ARG A 45 -0.19 9.71 -3.86
CA ARG A 45 0.61 10.92 -3.77
C ARG A 45 -0.30 12.12 -3.93
N GLY A 46 -0.27 13.02 -2.96
CA GLY A 46 -0.85 14.36 -3.12
C GLY A 46 -0.07 15.14 -4.17
N GLY A 47 -0.78 16.00 -4.91
CA GLY A 47 -0.17 16.91 -5.87
C GLY A 47 -0.32 18.36 -5.47
N PHE A 48 0.39 19.23 -6.17
CA PHE A 48 0.15 20.66 -6.09
C PHE A 48 -0.85 21.06 -7.17
N THR A 49 -1.97 21.68 -6.78
CA THR A 49 -3.04 22.07 -7.70
C THR A 49 -3.12 23.58 -7.83
N THR A 50 -3.01 24.08 -9.06
CA THR A 50 -3.26 25.48 -9.40
C THR A 50 -3.73 25.58 -10.85
N HIS A 51 -4.54 26.59 -11.20
CA HIS A 51 -5.00 26.82 -12.58
C HIS A 51 -5.61 25.57 -13.25
N ALA A 52 -6.38 24.77 -12.50
CA ALA A 52 -6.94 23.49 -12.94
C ALA A 52 -5.90 22.44 -13.42
N MET A 53 -4.63 22.61 -13.03
CA MET A 53 -3.56 21.66 -13.26
C MET A 53 -3.14 21.05 -11.93
N ASN A 54 -3.04 19.73 -11.87
CA ASN A 54 -2.47 19.04 -10.72
C ASN A 54 -1.11 18.43 -11.12
N MET A 55 -0.06 18.97 -10.51
CA MET A 55 1.29 18.43 -10.69
C MET A 55 1.55 17.37 -9.62
N SER A 56 1.85 16.16 -10.08
CA SER A 56 2.37 15.02 -9.28
C SER A 56 1.35 14.17 -8.53
N GLN A 57 0.04 14.48 -8.52
CA GLN A 57 -0.94 13.54 -7.95
C GLN A 57 -0.89 12.22 -8.72
N ARG A 58 -0.72 11.12 -7.98
CA ARG A 58 -0.64 9.77 -8.54
C ARG A 58 -1.35 8.79 -7.62
N TYR A 59 -1.96 7.79 -8.24
CA TYR A 59 -2.51 6.62 -7.58
C TYR A 59 -1.76 5.40 -8.09
N LEU A 60 -1.27 4.57 -7.19
CA LEU A 60 -0.58 3.32 -7.52
C LEU A 60 -1.09 2.22 -6.60
N GLN A 61 -1.66 1.16 -7.19
CA GLN A 61 -2.03 -0.04 -6.45
C GLN A 61 -0.83 -0.99 -6.37
N LEU A 62 -0.59 -1.58 -5.20
CA LEU A 62 0.43 -2.59 -4.97
C LEU A 62 -0.16 -3.99 -5.12
N ASN A 63 0.63 -4.93 -5.65
CA ASN A 63 0.23 -6.33 -5.70
C ASN A 63 0.23 -6.89 -4.28
N ASN A 64 -0.73 -7.77 -4.01
CA ASN A 64 -0.80 -8.45 -2.73
C ASN A 64 -1.46 -9.83 -2.86
N THR A 65 -1.07 -10.72 -1.97
CA THR A 65 -1.80 -11.95 -1.63
C THR A 65 -2.18 -11.91 -0.16
N TYR A 66 -2.93 -12.91 0.32
CA TYR A 66 -3.41 -12.89 1.70
C TYR A 66 -3.46 -14.28 2.33
N THR A 67 -3.34 -14.30 3.65
CA THR A 67 -3.58 -15.46 4.50
C THR A 67 -4.62 -15.10 5.55
N VAL A 68 -5.72 -15.86 5.63
CA VAL A 68 -6.78 -15.64 6.62
C VAL A 68 -6.55 -16.49 7.87
N ASN A 69 -6.69 -15.88 9.03
CA ASN A 69 -6.54 -16.53 10.33
C ASN A 69 -7.90 -17.03 10.86
N ASN A 70 -7.85 -17.99 11.79
CA ASN A 70 -9.06 -18.58 12.39
C ASN A 70 -9.88 -17.60 13.24
N ASP A 71 -9.27 -16.51 13.72
CA ASP A 71 -9.93 -15.46 14.50
C ASP A 71 -10.62 -14.39 13.63
N GLY A 72 -10.61 -14.59 12.30
CA GLY A 72 -11.13 -13.65 11.31
C GLY A 72 -10.18 -12.51 10.98
N SER A 73 -9.05 -12.35 11.65
CA SER A 73 -8.02 -11.44 11.12
C SER A 73 -7.40 -12.03 9.85
N TYR A 74 -6.73 -11.19 9.06
CA TYR A 74 -5.97 -11.68 7.92
C TYR A 74 -4.71 -10.86 7.71
N VAL A 75 -3.70 -11.52 7.14
CA VAL A 75 -2.41 -10.94 6.78
C VAL A 75 -2.39 -10.73 5.27
N LEU A 76 -1.99 -9.54 4.85
CA LEU A 76 -1.74 -9.19 3.46
C LEU A 76 -0.24 -9.24 3.22
N HIS A 77 0.21 -10.03 2.24
CA HIS A 77 1.58 -10.08 1.75
C HIS A 77 1.70 -9.10 0.58
N VAL A 78 2.30 -7.94 0.80
CA VAL A 78 2.24 -6.80 -0.13
C VAL A 78 3.58 -6.60 -0.81
N SER A 79 3.59 -6.52 -2.14
CA SER A 79 4.79 -6.19 -2.89
C SER A 79 5.27 -4.77 -2.57
N GLN A 80 6.58 -4.55 -2.66
CA GLN A 80 7.14 -3.20 -2.72
C GLN A 80 6.63 -2.43 -3.95
N VAL A 81 6.97 -1.14 -4.03
CA VAL A 81 6.69 -0.33 -5.23
C VAL A 81 7.35 -1.00 -6.44
N PRO A 82 6.75 -1.01 -7.65
CA PRO A 82 7.38 -1.64 -8.81
C PRO A 82 8.82 -1.15 -9.02
N PRO A 83 9.74 -1.98 -9.56
CA PRO A 83 11.15 -1.62 -9.74
C PRO A 83 11.39 -0.65 -10.90
N ASN A 84 10.62 0.45 -10.92
CA ASN A 84 10.67 1.53 -11.88
C ASN A 84 10.29 2.84 -11.17
N PRO A 85 11.30 3.62 -10.71
CA PRO A 85 11.07 4.90 -10.04
C PRO A 85 10.31 5.94 -10.86
N ASN A 86 10.18 5.77 -12.18
CA ASN A 86 9.42 6.70 -13.01
C ASN A 86 7.89 6.54 -12.86
N LEU A 87 7.41 5.40 -12.37
CA LEU A 87 5.97 5.15 -12.13
C LEU A 87 5.46 5.86 -10.88
N LEU A 88 6.28 5.95 -9.85
CA LEU A 88 6.03 6.75 -8.66
C LEU A 88 7.37 7.27 -8.16
N THR A 89 7.67 8.53 -8.42
CA THR A 89 8.99 9.12 -8.12
C THR A 89 9.29 9.14 -6.63
N PRO A 90 10.53 9.28 -6.18
CA PRO A 90 10.87 9.24 -4.76
C PRO A 90 10.31 10.45 -4.03
N ALA A 91 9.48 10.21 -3.03
CA ALA A 91 8.90 11.23 -2.14
C ALA A 91 7.93 10.58 -1.15
N PRO A 92 7.42 11.34 -0.17
CA PRO A 92 6.30 10.91 0.64
C PRO A 92 5.06 10.53 -0.19
N ALA A 93 4.30 9.56 0.29
CA ALA A 93 2.98 9.17 -0.20
C ALA A 93 2.10 8.70 0.97
N LEU A 94 0.79 8.71 0.78
CA LEU A 94 -0.15 8.09 1.71
C LEU A 94 -0.42 6.65 1.29
N LEU A 95 -0.21 5.70 2.19
CA LEU A 95 -0.65 4.32 2.03
C LEU A 95 -2.04 4.15 2.64
N PHE A 96 -2.94 3.53 1.88
CA PHE A 96 -4.25 3.11 2.34
C PHE A 96 -4.43 1.62 2.12
N VAL A 97 -5.10 0.97 3.07
CA VAL A 97 -5.70 -0.34 2.88
C VAL A 97 -7.19 -0.16 2.72
N VAL A 98 -7.74 -0.65 1.61
CA VAL A 98 -9.15 -0.48 1.26
C VAL A 98 -9.80 -1.85 1.30
N VAL A 99 -10.72 -2.04 2.24
CA VAL A 99 -11.45 -3.31 2.41
C VAL A 99 -12.89 -3.09 1.95
N ASN A 100 -13.35 -3.82 0.95
CA ASN A 100 -14.70 -3.67 0.38
C ASN A 100 -15.05 -2.21 0.03
N GLY A 101 -14.10 -1.47 -0.55
CA GLY A 101 -14.29 -0.06 -0.91
C GLY A 101 -14.20 0.93 0.27
N ILE A 102 -13.97 0.47 1.50
CA ILE A 102 -13.84 1.33 2.69
C ILE A 102 -12.34 1.52 3.00
N PRO A 103 -11.78 2.74 2.86
CA PRO A 103 -10.38 2.98 3.15
C PRO A 103 -10.08 3.04 4.65
N SER A 104 -8.86 2.64 5.03
CA SER A 104 -8.25 2.91 6.34
C SER A 104 -8.02 4.43 6.54
N ASN A 105 -7.47 4.81 7.69
CA ASN A 105 -6.76 6.09 7.76
C ASN A 105 -5.47 6.00 6.94
N GLY A 106 -5.09 7.09 6.28
CA GLY A 106 -3.88 7.13 5.47
C GLY A 106 -2.64 7.18 6.36
N THR A 107 -1.67 6.34 6.06
CA THR A 107 -0.36 6.34 6.73
C THR A 107 0.67 6.97 5.81
N MET A 108 1.37 7.99 6.28
CA MET A 108 2.47 8.58 5.52
C MET A 108 3.64 7.59 5.46
N VAL A 109 4.12 7.33 4.25
CA VAL A 109 5.30 6.49 3.96
C VAL A 109 6.23 7.23 3.03
N ILE A 110 7.53 6.95 3.10
CA ILE A 110 8.51 7.42 2.11
C ILE A 110 8.67 6.37 1.03
N VAL A 111 8.44 6.74 -0.23
CA VAL A 111 8.79 5.90 -1.37
C VAL A 111 10.23 6.21 -1.78
N GLY A 112 11.06 5.18 -1.85
CA GLY A 112 12.50 5.27 -2.07
C GLY A 112 13.30 5.43 -0.78
N THR A 113 14.56 5.85 -0.93
CA THR A 113 15.52 5.99 0.19
C THR A 113 15.32 7.27 1.00
N GLY A 114 14.56 8.23 0.48
CA GLY A 114 14.40 9.56 1.08
C GLY A 114 15.53 10.55 0.77
N ASN A 115 16.56 10.10 0.06
CA ASN A 115 17.70 10.94 -0.35
C ASN A 115 17.57 11.40 -1.80
N VAL A 116 18.26 12.49 -2.13
CA VAL A 116 18.41 12.97 -3.53
C VAL A 116 19.49 12.16 -4.22
N GLU A 117 19.10 11.03 -4.78
CA GLU A 117 20.01 10.09 -5.43
C GLU A 117 19.30 9.25 -6.51
N THR A 118 20.09 8.55 -7.31
CA THR A 118 19.55 7.48 -8.15
C THR A 118 19.07 6.36 -7.25
N GLN A 119 17.79 6.01 -7.36
CA GLN A 119 17.20 5.06 -6.45
C GLN A 119 17.64 3.63 -6.77
N PRO A 120 18.02 2.84 -5.74
CA PRO A 120 18.27 1.43 -5.92
C PRO A 120 16.98 0.73 -6.34
N THR A 121 17.10 -0.23 -7.25
CA THR A 121 16.00 -1.11 -7.65
C THR A 121 16.42 -2.56 -7.41
N ALA A 122 15.46 -3.40 -7.05
CA ALA A 122 15.63 -4.83 -6.90
C ALA A 122 14.52 -5.57 -7.64
N THR A 123 14.71 -6.86 -7.92
CA THR A 123 13.65 -7.67 -8.53
C THR A 123 12.42 -7.70 -7.59
N ALA A 124 11.22 -7.59 -8.15
CA ALA A 124 9.99 -7.70 -7.38
C ALA A 124 9.84 -9.10 -6.78
N ALA A 125 9.36 -9.19 -5.54
CA ALA A 125 9.03 -10.48 -4.93
C ALA A 125 7.93 -11.22 -5.73
N VAL A 126 8.04 -12.55 -5.75
CA VAL A 126 6.95 -13.43 -6.20
C VAL A 126 5.98 -13.59 -5.02
N LEU A 127 4.70 -13.34 -5.27
CA LEU A 127 3.61 -13.38 -4.27
C LEU A 127 2.70 -14.59 -4.49
#